data_AF-A0A9E5UHK2-F1
#
_entry.id   AF-A0A9E5UHK2-F1
#
_cell.length_a   1.000
_cell.length_b   1.000
_cell.length_c   1.000
_cell.angle_alpha   90.00
_cell.angle_beta   90.00
_cell.angle_gamma   90.00
#
_symmetry.space_group_name_H-M   'P 1'
#
loop_
_entity.id
_entity.type
_entity.pdbx_description
1 polymer ?
#
loop_
_entity_poly.entity_id
_entity_poly.type
_entity_poly.pdbx_seq_one_letter_code
_entity_poly.pdbx_strand_id
1 'polypeptide(L)'
;MDSKRLSPHIQTAAAIIAFVFGLATIWVGVMTLFGFLEPGYIIFVPLLIYNTIMGFFYTATGILIWQQHPKALQASKFIFLFNLLFLITLTLLYWTNFEVAFDSIKAMSLRTLIWGIIYFSLSTTEY
;
A
#
# COMPACT_ATOMS: atom_id res chain seq x y z
N MET A 1 0.22 -33.33 -9.06
CA MET A 1 -0.04 -32.13 -8.26
C MET A 1 0.20 -30.94 -9.17
N ASP A 2 -0.84 -30.46 -9.82
CA ASP A 2 -0.76 -29.26 -10.67
C ASP A 2 -0.47 -28.06 -9.77
N SER A 3 0.76 -27.55 -9.84
CA SER A 3 1.11 -26.28 -9.23
C SER A 3 0.27 -25.21 -9.90
N LYS A 4 -0.68 -24.64 -9.15
CA LYS A 4 -1.54 -23.55 -9.61
C LYS A 4 -0.66 -22.33 -9.84
N ARG A 5 -0.04 -22.22 -11.02
CA ARG A 5 0.56 -20.98 -11.50
C ARG A 5 -0.55 -19.94 -11.63
N LEU A 6 -0.26 -18.72 -11.19
CA LEU A 6 -1.17 -17.58 -11.31
C LEU A 6 -1.60 -17.46 -12.77
N SER A 7 -2.90 -17.24 -13.02
CA SER A 7 -3.30 -16.93 -14.39
C SER A 7 -2.52 -15.66 -14.79
N PRO A 8 -1.85 -15.65 -15.96
CA PRO A 8 -0.96 -14.54 -16.33
C PRO A 8 -1.65 -13.18 -16.20
N HIS A 9 -2.96 -13.15 -16.46
CA HIS A 9 -3.81 -11.97 -16.34
C HIS A 9 -3.93 -11.40 -14.93
N ILE A 10 -4.11 -12.24 -13.89
CA ILE A 10 -4.23 -11.75 -12.51
C ILE A 10 -2.88 -11.21 -12.03
N GLN A 11 -1.77 -11.84 -12.43
CA GLN A 11 -0.43 -11.35 -12.06
C GLN A 11 -0.13 -10.01 -12.70
N THR A 12 -0.41 -9.87 -14.00
CA THR A 12 -0.26 -8.61 -14.72
C THR A 12 -1.15 -7.53 -14.10
N ALA A 13 -2.40 -7.83 -13.76
CA ALA A 13 -3.29 -6.88 -13.09
C ALA A 13 -2.73 -6.45 -11.73
N ALA A 14 -2.30 -7.38 -10.88
CA ALA A 14 -1.71 -7.08 -9.58
C ALA A 14 -0.44 -6.21 -9.70
N ALA A 15 0.42 -6.50 -10.68
CA ALA A 15 1.62 -5.72 -10.96
C ALA A 15 1.29 -4.28 -11.39
N ILE A 16 0.34 -4.12 -12.32
CA ILE A 16 -0.10 -2.79 -12.80
C ILE A 16 -0.71 -2.00 -11.64
N ILE A 17 -1.61 -2.62 -10.87
CA ILE A 17 -2.24 -1.97 -9.71
C ILE A 17 -1.17 -1.53 -8.71
N ALA A 18 -0.26 -2.42 -8.31
CA ALA A 18 0.82 -2.10 -7.36
C ALA A 18 1.70 -0.94 -7.86
N PHE A 19 2.10 -0.99 -9.13
CA PHE A 19 2.99 0.01 -9.73
C PHE A 19 2.31 1.38 -9.83
N VAL A 20 1.11 1.44 -10.44
CA VAL A 20 0.36 2.68 -10.61
C VAL A 20 -0.03 3.27 -9.25
N PHE A 21 -0.46 2.42 -8.31
CA PHE A 21 -0.81 2.87 -6.95
C PHE A 21 0.41 3.42 -6.20
N GLY A 22 1.59 2.80 -6.38
CA GLY A 22 2.85 3.29 -5.85
C GLY A 22 3.20 4.68 -6.40
N LEU A 23 3.19 4.84 -7.73
CA LEU A 23 3.46 6.12 -8.38
C LEU A 23 2.48 7.21 -7.96
N ALA A 24 1.18 6.90 -7.93
CA ALA A 24 0.15 7.84 -7.46
C ALA A 24 0.38 8.25 -6.00
N THR A 25 0.79 7.31 -5.14
CA THR A 25 1.09 7.59 -3.73
C THR A 25 2.29 8.53 -3.58
N ILE A 26 3.36 8.30 -4.36
CA ILE A 26 4.53 9.20 -4.37
C ILE A 26 4.10 10.59 -4.86
N TRP A 27 3.38 10.66 -5.98
CA TRP A 27 2.96 11.92 -6.58
C TRP A 27 2.13 12.75 -5.62
N VAL A 28 1.04 12.19 -5.09
CA VAL A 28 0.16 12.87 -4.14
C VAL A 28 0.94 13.26 -2.88
N GLY A 29 1.76 12.35 -2.35
CA GLY A 29 2.58 12.59 -1.17
C GLY A 29 3.53 13.77 -1.33
N VAL A 30 4.34 13.76 -2.39
CA VAL A 30 5.27 14.83 -2.74
C VAL A 30 4.52 16.15 -2.95
N MET A 31 3.49 16.18 -3.79
CA MET A 31 2.75 17.41 -4.08
C MET A 31 2.09 18.00 -2.82
N THR A 32 1.61 17.16 -1.91
CA THR A 32 1.03 17.60 -0.64
C THR A 32 2.11 18.14 0.31
N LEU A 33 3.28 17.48 0.39
CA LEU A 33 4.40 17.92 1.24
C LEU A 33 4.98 19.28 0.80
N PHE A 34 5.00 19.55 -0.51
CA PHE A 34 5.44 20.83 -1.06
C PHE A 34 4.33 21.91 -1.11
N GLY A 35 3.13 21.60 -0.62
CA GLY A 35 2.02 22.56 -0.54
C GLY A 35 1.32 22.85 -1.87
N PHE A 36 1.56 22.05 -2.92
CA PHE A 36 0.87 22.18 -4.21
C PHE A 36 -0.54 21.57 -4.21
N LEU A 37 -0.80 20.65 -3.28
CA LEU A 37 -2.08 19.96 -3.12
C LEU A 37 -2.56 20.17 -1.70
N GLU A 38 -3.66 20.92 -1.55
CA GLU A 38 -4.33 21.15 -0.27
C GLU A 38 -5.48 20.14 -0.11
N PRO A 39 -5.41 19.19 0.83
CA PRO A 39 -6.41 18.13 0.96
C PRO A 39 -7.74 18.60 1.58
N GLY A 40 -7.81 19.85 2.06
CA GLY A 40 -8.99 20.39 2.73
C GLY A 40 -9.23 19.86 4.14
N TYR A 41 -8.25 19.17 4.74
CA TYR A 41 -8.30 18.65 6.11
C TYR A 41 -6.93 18.75 6.79
N ILE A 42 -6.91 18.61 8.13
CA ILE A 42 -5.67 18.62 8.92
C ILE A 42 -4.84 17.37 8.59
N ILE A 43 -3.70 17.58 7.96
CA ILE A 43 -2.79 16.51 7.55
C ILE A 43 -1.98 16.06 8.76
N PHE A 44 -2.03 14.77 9.05
CA PHE A 44 -1.07 14.16 9.97
C PHE A 44 0.27 13.95 9.24
N VAL A 45 1.13 14.98 9.28
CA VAL A 45 2.40 15.05 8.51
C VAL A 45 3.30 13.81 8.68
N PRO A 46 3.47 13.21 9.87
CA PRO A 46 4.29 12.01 10.01
C PRO A 46 3.81 10.84 9.14
N LEU A 47 2.49 10.65 9.04
CA LEU A 47 1.89 9.61 8.20
C LEU A 47 1.99 9.95 6.71
N LEU A 48 1.92 11.24 6.34
CA LEU A 48 2.13 11.66 4.97
C LEU A 48 3.55 11.33 4.48
N ILE A 49 4.56 11.62 5.29
CA ILE A 49 5.96 11.28 4.99
C ILE A 49 6.12 9.77 4.85
N TYR A 50 5.61 9.01 5.84
CA TYR A 50 5.62 7.54 5.80
C TYR A 50 4.99 7.00 4.51
N ASN A 51 3.79 7.45 4.16
CA ASN A 51 3.08 6.99 2.98
C ASN A 51 3.83 7.33 1.68
N THR A 52 4.44 8.51 1.61
CA THR A 52 5.25 8.92 0.45
C THR A 52 6.44 7.98 0.25
N ILE A 53 7.15 7.65 1.33
CA ILE A 53 8.26 6.69 1.30
C ILE A 53 7.76 5.30 0.89
N MET A 54 6.64 4.85 1.45
CA MET A 54 6.04 3.56 1.09
C MET A 54 5.66 3.46 -0.38
N GLY A 55 5.30 4.58 -1.02
CA GLY A 55 5.03 4.63 -2.47
C GLY A 55 6.20 4.11 -3.32
N PHE A 56 7.44 4.32 -2.89
CA PHE A 56 8.62 3.74 -3.56
C PHE A 56 8.67 2.22 -3.41
N PHE A 57 8.42 1.71 -2.21
CA PHE A 57 8.33 0.26 -1.96
C PHE A 57 7.19 -0.39 -2.74
N TYR A 58 6.07 0.30 -2.89
CA TYR A 58 4.91 -0.15 -3.66
C TYR A 58 5.27 -0.29 -5.14
N THR A 59 5.89 0.74 -5.69
CA THR A 59 6.36 0.78 -7.09
C THR A 59 7.37 -0.33 -7.36
N ALA A 60 8.38 -0.48 -6.49
CA ALA A 60 9.38 -1.53 -6.58
C ALA A 60 8.77 -2.92 -6.49
N THR A 61 7.80 -3.13 -5.60
CA THR A 61 7.10 -4.41 -5.46
C THR A 61 6.24 -4.71 -6.70
N GLY A 62 5.61 -3.72 -7.32
CA GLY A 62 4.91 -3.89 -8.60
C GLY A 62 5.83 -4.42 -9.71
N ILE A 63 7.06 -3.91 -9.79
CA ILE A 63 8.09 -4.41 -10.72
C ILE A 63 8.46 -5.88 -10.39
N LEU A 64 8.64 -6.21 -9.11
CA LEU A 64 8.93 -7.59 -8.69
C LEU A 64 7.80 -8.56 -9.04
N ILE A 65 6.53 -8.13 -8.88
CA ILE A 65 5.36 -8.94 -9.27
C ILE A 65 5.34 -9.15 -10.79
N TRP A 66 5.61 -8.10 -11.57
CA TRP A 66 5.69 -8.18 -13.04
C TRP A 66 6.76 -9.18 -13.50
N GLN A 67 7.91 -9.17 -12.85
CA GLN A 67 9.05 -10.06 -13.14
C GLN A 67 8.86 -11.49 -12.60
N GLN A 68 7.74 -11.79 -11.94
CA GLN A 68 7.51 -13.07 -11.25
C GLN A 68 8.62 -13.42 -10.26
N HIS A 69 9.22 -12.40 -9.64
CA HIS A 69 10.37 -12.59 -8.78
C HIS A 69 9.94 -13.25 -7.46
N PRO A 70 10.68 -14.24 -6.91
CA PRO A 70 10.27 -14.97 -5.70
C PRO A 70 10.09 -14.07 -4.47
N LYS A 71 10.77 -12.93 -4.42
CA LYS A 71 10.62 -11.93 -3.35
C LYS A 71 9.31 -11.13 -3.41
N ALA A 72 8.54 -11.18 -4.50
CA ALA A 72 7.32 -10.40 -4.67
C ALA A 72 6.26 -10.72 -3.59
N LEU A 73 6.12 -12.01 -3.25
CA LEU A 73 5.20 -12.46 -2.20
C LEU A 73 5.61 -11.92 -0.82
N GLN A 74 6.91 -12.05 -0.49
CA GLN A 74 7.45 -11.57 0.78
C GLN A 74 7.34 -10.05 0.91
N ALA A 75 7.66 -9.30 -0.15
CA ALA A 75 7.54 -7.84 -0.18
C ALA A 75 6.07 -7.40 -0.01
N SER A 76 5.13 -8.03 -0.73
CA SER A 76 3.69 -7.73 -0.61
C SER A 76 3.17 -8.03 0.79
N LYS A 77 3.62 -9.12 1.42
CA LYS A 77 3.30 -9.46 2.81
C LYS A 77 3.78 -8.39 3.78
N PHE A 78 5.06 -7.98 3.66
CA PHE A 78 5.62 -6.95 4.53
C PHE A 78 4.86 -5.63 4.41
N ILE A 79 4.57 -5.20 3.19
CA ILE A 79 3.81 -3.98 2.95
C ILE A 79 2.41 -4.08 3.58
N PHE A 80 1.69 -5.18 3.34
CA PHE A 80 0.36 -5.38 3.91
C PHE A 80 0.39 -5.33 5.45
N LEU A 81 1.34 -6.02 6.09
CA LEU A 81 1.46 -6.06 7.55
C LEU A 81 1.83 -4.69 8.14
N PHE A 82 2.74 -3.96 7.50
CA PHE A 82 3.09 -2.61 7.94
C PHE A 82 1.89 -1.67 7.83
N ASN A 83 1.15 -1.75 6.71
CA ASN A 83 -0.04 -0.95 6.52
C ASN A 83 -1.12 -1.28 7.56
N LEU A 84 -1.29 -2.57 7.86
CA LEU A 84 -2.22 -3.04 8.90
C LEU A 84 -1.81 -2.55 10.29
N LEU A 85 -0.52 -2.62 10.63
CA LEU A 85 0.01 -2.12 11.89
C LEU A 85 -0.31 -0.62 12.07
N PHE A 86 0.02 0.20 11.07
CA PHE A 86 -0.29 1.63 11.10
C PHE A 86 -1.79 1.90 11.18
N LEU A 87 -2.62 1.14 10.46
CA LEU A 87 -4.07 1.27 10.55
C LEU A 87 -4.59 0.99 11.97
N ILE A 88 -4.09 -0.07 12.62
CA ILE A 88 -4.44 -0.41 14.00
C ILE A 88 -4.00 0.72 14.93
N THR A 89 -2.74 1.18 14.81
CA THR A 89 -2.21 2.28 15.63
C THR A 89 -3.06 3.55 15.49
N LEU A 90 -3.35 3.98 14.26
CA LEU A 90 -4.17 5.17 14.00
C LEU A 90 -5.59 5.04 14.56
N THR A 91 -6.20 3.85 14.44
CA THR A 91 -7.54 3.59 14.97
C THR A 91 -7.56 3.64 16.50
N LEU A 92 -6.54 3.09 17.15
CA LEU A 92 -6.39 3.17 18.61
C LEU A 92 -6.16 4.62 19.07
N LEU A 93 -5.29 5.38 18.38
CA LEU A 93 -5.05 6.79 18.69
C LEU A 93 -6.33 7.63 18.56
N TYR A 94 -7.12 7.37 17.52
CA TYR A 94 -8.41 8.04 17.31
C TYR A 94 -9.40 7.77 18.46
N TRP A 95 -9.48 6.53 18.95
CA TRP A 95 -10.30 6.21 20.13
C TRP A 95 -9.82 6.88 21.42
N THR A 96 -8.53 7.19 21.53
CA THR A 96 -7.97 7.93 22.67
C THR A 96 -8.14 9.46 22.56
N ASN A 97 -8.96 9.96 21.62
CA ASN A 97 -9.18 11.40 21.35
C ASN A 97 -7.91 12.17 20.95
N PHE A 98 -6.93 11.49 20.37
CA PHE A 98 -5.81 12.17 19.73
C PHE A 98 -6.30 12.87 18.45
N GLU A 99 -5.67 13.97 18.03
CA GLU A 99 -6.00 14.71 16.79
C GLU A 99 -5.60 13.92 15.52
N VAL A 100 -6.17 12.73 15.35
CA VAL A 100 -6.05 11.93 14.13
C VAL A 100 -7.25 12.24 13.24
N ALA A 101 -7.00 12.83 12.08
CA ALA A 101 -8.05 13.05 11.10
C ALA A 101 -8.66 11.71 10.65
N PHE A 102 -9.99 11.62 10.67
CA PHE A 102 -10.72 10.43 10.21
C PHE A 102 -10.36 10.07 8.75
N ASP A 103 -10.03 11.06 7.93
CA ASP A 103 -9.57 10.89 6.55
C ASP A 103 -8.23 10.14 6.46
N SER A 104 -7.34 10.30 7.45
CA SER A 104 -6.09 9.52 7.54
C SER A 104 -6.36 8.04 7.75
N ILE A 105 -7.37 7.69 8.57
CA ILE A 105 -7.78 6.29 8.78
C ILE A 105 -8.36 5.72 7.48
N LYS A 106 -9.28 6.43 6.82
CA LYS A 106 -9.85 5.99 5.53
C LYS A 106 -8.78 5.73 4.48
N ALA A 107 -7.84 6.68 4.33
CA ALA A 107 -6.75 6.56 3.37
C ALA A 107 -5.84 5.37 3.71
N MET A 108 -5.61 5.11 5.00
CA MET A 108 -4.83 3.95 5.44
C MET A 108 -5.57 2.63 5.21
N SER A 109 -6.88 2.58 5.47
CA SER A 109 -7.73 1.41 5.20
C SER A 109 -7.71 1.01 3.73
N LEU A 110 -7.80 1.99 2.82
CA LEU A 110 -7.72 1.73 1.37
C LEU A 110 -6.37 1.07 1.00
N ARG A 111 -5.25 1.59 1.51
CA ARG A 111 -3.93 1.00 1.28
C ARG A 111 -3.84 -0.42 1.80
N THR A 112 -4.30 -0.66 3.03
CA THR A 112 -4.32 -1.99 3.64
C THR A 112 -5.17 -2.97 2.84
N LEU A 113 -6.33 -2.53 2.34
CA LEU A 113 -7.21 -3.37 1.52
C LEU A 113 -6.56 -3.75 0.20
N ILE A 114 -6.03 -2.77 -0.56
CA ILE A 114 -5.38 -3.02 -1.85
C ILE A 114 -4.21 -4.00 -1.68
N TRP A 115 -3.34 -3.75 -0.70
CA TRP A 115 -2.19 -4.61 -0.45
C TRP A 115 -2.57 -5.98 0.11
N GLY A 116 -3.66 -6.07 0.86
CA GLY A 116 -4.23 -7.35 1.28
C GLY A 116 -4.67 -8.16 0.07
N ILE A 117 -5.45 -7.57 -0.84
CA ILE A 117 -5.88 -8.21 -2.08
C ILE A 117 -4.67 -8.70 -2.89
N ILE A 118 -3.66 -7.86 -3.08
CA ILE A 118 -2.43 -8.24 -3.82
C ILE A 118 -1.72 -9.40 -3.12
N TYR A 119 -1.48 -9.30 -1.81
CA TYR A 119 -0.80 -10.34 -1.05
C TYR A 119 -1.53 -11.68 -1.12
N PHE A 120 -2.84 -11.71 -0.85
CA PHE A 120 -3.62 -12.95 -0.90
C PHE A 120 -3.71 -13.52 -2.31
N SER A 121 -3.81 -12.66 -3.33
CA SER A 121 -3.78 -13.09 -4.73
C SER A 121 -2.49 -13.83 -5.07
N LEU A 122 -1.35 -13.38 -4.53
CA LEU A 122 -0.05 -14.02 -4.71
C LEU A 122 0.19 -15.23 -3.79
N SER A 123 -0.43 -15.27 -2.60
CA SER A 123 -0.20 -16.32 -1.60
C SER A 123 -0.96 -17.60 -1.89
N THR A 124 -2.07 -17.53 -2.64
CA THR A 124 -2.83 -18.71 -3.10
C THR A 124 -2.06 -19.59 -4.10
N THR A 125 -0.79 -19.23 -4.37
CA THR A 125 -0.05 -19.61 -5.56
C THR A 125 1.35 -20.13 -5.24
N GLU A 126 1.62 -20.56 -3.99
CA GLU A 126 2.97 -20.89 -3.47
C GLU A 126 3.93 -21.44 -4.55
N TYR A 127 5.05 -20.70 -4.71
CA TYR A 127 6.11 -20.90 -5.70
C TYR A 127 6.84 -22.23 -5.54
#